data_AF-A0A1F2Z951-F1
#
_entry.id   AF-A0A1F2Z951-F1
#
_cell.length_a   1.000
_cell.length_b   1.000
_cell.length_c   1.000
_cell.angle_alpha   90.00
_cell.angle_beta   90.00
_cell.angle_gamma   90.00
#
_symmetry.space_group_name_H-M   'P 1'
#
loop_
_entity.id
_entity.type
_entity.pdbx_description
1 polymer ?
#
loop_
_entity_poly.entity_id
_entity_poly.type
_entity_poly.pdbx_seq_one_letter_code
_entity_poly.pdbx_strand_id
1 'polypeptide(L)' 'MPLAQQAASVSATRKQALQSKHSALEDRLNELSHHPSASDFEIRKLKTMKLRVREEIEQLT' A
#
# COMPACT_ATOMS: atom_id res chain seq x y z
N MET A 1 33.81 -3.25 5.68
CA MET A 1 32.82 -3.71 4.68
C MET A 1 31.40 -3.42 5.18
N PRO A 2 30.76 -2.30 4.81
CA PRO A 2 29.39 -1.95 5.24
C PRO A 2 28.38 -2.19 4.10
N LEU A 3 28.24 -3.45 3.65
CA LEU A 3 27.26 -3.82 2.62
C LEU A 3 25.91 -4.24 3.25
N ALA A 4 25.92 -4.75 4.49
CA ALA A 4 24.70 -5.19 5.18
C ALA A 4 23.81 -4.02 5.67
N GLN A 5 24.40 -2.86 5.96
CA GLN A 5 23.68 -1.72 6.55
C GLN A 5 22.79 -0.98 5.52
N GLN A 6 23.16 -1.01 4.24
CA GLN A 6 22.40 -0.38 3.17
C GLN A 6 21.11 -1.14 2.84
N ALA A 7 21.13 -2.48 2.84
CA ALA A 7 19.95 -3.29 2.53
C ALA A 7 18.81 -3.10 3.54
N ALA A 8 19.14 -3.01 4.84
CA ALA A 8 18.18 -2.78 5.91
C ALA A 8 17.56 -1.37 5.87
N SER A 9 18.35 -0.37 5.45
CA SER A 9 17.88 1.01 5.30
C SER A 9 16.90 1.15 4.12
N VAL A 10 17.16 0.40 3.04
CA VAL A 10 16.30 0.35 1.84
C VAL A 10 14.99 -0.39 2.13
N SER A 11 15.01 -1.49 2.88
CA SER A 11 13.79 -2.22 3.26
C SER A 11 12.90 -1.39 4.20
N ALA A 12 13.48 -0.66 5.16
CA ALA A 12 12.75 0.27 6.02
C ALA A 12 12.08 1.41 5.22
N THR A 13 12.82 2.02 4.30
CA THR A 13 12.29 3.08 3.42
C THR A 13 11.18 2.55 2.51
N ARG A 14 11.38 1.35 1.95
CA ARG A 14 10.37 0.68 1.10
C ARG A 14 9.10 0.35 1.89
N LYS A 15 9.24 -0.09 3.14
CA LYS A 15 8.12 -0.37 4.05
C LYS A 15 7.31 0.89 4.37
N GLN A 16 7.97 2.01 4.69
CA GLN A 16 7.30 3.30 4.88
C GLN A 16 6.58 3.76 3.60
N ALA A 17 7.21 3.64 2.43
CA ALA A 17 6.57 4.01 1.17
C ALA A 17 5.33 3.14 0.88
N LEU A 18 5.37 1.85 1.18
CA LEU A 18 4.22 0.94 1.06
C LEU A 18 3.11 1.28 2.06
N GLN A 19 3.44 1.62 3.31
CA GLN A 19 2.46 2.08 4.30
C GLN A 19 1.77 3.39 3.88
N SER A 20 2.53 4.37 3.36
CA SER A 20 1.95 5.59 2.82
C SER A 20 1.02 5.32 1.64
N LYS A 21 1.42 4.42 0.74
CA LYS A 21 0.55 3.97 -0.37
C LYS A 21 -0.71 3.28 0.13
N HIS A 22 -0.61 2.42 1.14
CA HIS A 22 -1.75 1.75 1.74
C HIS A 22 -2.74 2.77 2.31
N SER A 23 -2.26 3.74 3.09
CA SER A 23 -3.09 4.79 3.68
C SER A 23 -3.80 5.62 2.60
N ALA A 24 -3.09 6.01 1.53
CA ALA A 24 -3.69 6.73 0.41
C ALA A 24 -4.74 5.90 -0.36
N LEU A 25 -4.53 4.58 -0.50
CA LEU A 25 -5.51 3.69 -1.12
C LEU A 25 -6.75 3.53 -0.25
N GLU A 26 -6.60 3.51 1.08
CA GLU A 26 -7.73 3.46 2.03
C GLU A 26 -8.55 4.74 1.98
N ASP A 27 -7.90 5.90 2.00
CA ASP A 27 -8.56 7.20 1.92
C ASP A 27 -9.41 7.32 0.66
N ARG A 28 -8.84 6.92 -0.49
CA ARG A 28 -9.52 6.91 -1.79
C ARG A 28 -10.66 5.90 -1.87
N LEU A 29 -10.52 4.76 -1.20
CA LEU A 29 -11.58 3.75 -1.09
C LEU A 29 -12.71 4.26 -0.20
N ASN A 30 -12.40 4.97 0.88
CA ASN A 30 -13.38 5.59 1.76
C ASN A 30 -14.16 6.70 1.04
N GLU A 31 -13.46 7.57 0.29
CA GLU A 31 -14.07 8.60 -0.55
C GLU A 31 -15.03 8.00 -1.58
N LEU A 32 -14.59 6.96 -2.31
CA LEU A 32 -15.45 6.26 -3.26
C LEU A 32 -16.59 5.52 -2.58
N SER A 33 -16.37 4.88 -1.42
CA SER A 33 -17.44 4.20 -0.69
C SER A 33 -18.54 5.16 -0.21
N HIS A 34 -18.21 6.44 -0.04
CA HIS A 34 -19.17 7.49 0.32
C HIS A 34 -19.80 8.17 -0.89
N HIS A 35 -19.28 7.93 -2.11
CA HIS A 35 -19.78 8.53 -3.32
C HIS A 35 -20.83 7.63 -4.00
N PRO A 36 -22.08 8.09 -4.20
CA PRO A 36 -23.17 7.26 -4.74
C PRO A 36 -22.96 6.81 -6.19
N SER A 37 -22.08 7.46 -6.94
CA SER A 37 -21.66 7.04 -8.31
C SER A 37 -20.29 6.36 -8.35
N ALA A 38 -19.79 5.85 -7.23
CA ALA A 38 -18.52 5.15 -7.26
C ALA A 38 -18.62 3.87 -8.09
N SER A 39 -17.76 3.78 -9.10
CA SER A 39 -17.68 2.60 -9.95
C SER A 39 -17.26 1.38 -9.13
N ASP A 40 -18.09 0.34 -9.10
CA ASP A 40 -17.76 -0.96 -8.51
C ASP A 40 -16.41 -1.50 -8.98
N PHE A 41 -16.05 -1.21 -10.23
CA PHE A 41 -14.76 -1.54 -10.81
C PHE A 41 -13.58 -0.90 -10.05
N GLU A 42 -13.67 0.41 -9.77
CA GLU A 42 -12.63 1.14 -9.05
C GLU A 42 -12.53 0.68 -7.60
N ILE A 43 -13.66 0.38 -6.94
CA ILE A 43 -13.68 -0.18 -5.58
C ILE A 43 -13.00 -1.55 -5.55
N ARG A 44 -13.30 -2.46 -6.49
CA ARG A 44 -12.63 -3.78 -6.59
C ARG A 44 -11.14 -3.65 -6.89
N LYS A 45 -10.77 -2.72 -7.75
CA LYS A 45 -9.38 -2.44 -8.10
C LYS A 45 -8.60 -1.93 -6.89
N LEU A 46 -9.16 -0.97 -6.14
CA LEU A 46 -8.56 -0.45 -4.91
C LEU A 46 -8.43 -1.53 -3.83
N LYS A 47 -9.45 -2.38 -3.64
CA LYS A 47 -9.37 -3.54 -2.73
C LYS A 47 -8.23 -4.49 -3.13
N THR A 48 -8.10 -4.80 -4.41
CA THR A 48 -7.01 -5.65 -4.92
C THR A 48 -5.64 -5.01 -4.71
N MET A 49 -5.51 -3.70 -4.97
CA MET A 49 -4.27 -2.97 -4.73
C MET A 49 -3.91 -2.94 -3.23
N LYS A 50 -4.90 -2.74 -2.36
CA LYS A 50 -4.71 -2.80 -0.91
C LYS A 50 -4.20 -4.17 -0.45
N LEU A 51 -4.79 -5.25 -0.99
CA LEU A 51 -4.36 -6.62 -0.69
C LEU A 51 -2.88 -6.83 -1.08
N ARG A 52 -2.50 -6.47 -2.31
CA ARG A 52 -1.12 -6.61 -2.79
C ARG A 52 -0.12 -5.80 -1.98
N VAL A 53 -0.46 -4.56 -1.61
CA VAL A 53 0.41 -3.72 -0.77
C VAL A 53 0.59 -4.34 0.61
N ARG A 54 -0.47 -4.93 1.18
CA ARG A 54 -0.38 -5.66 2.45
C ARG A 54 0.54 -6.87 2.34
N GLU A 55 0.38 -7.68 1.29
CA GLU A 55 1.25 -8.84 1.03
C GLU A 55 2.72 -8.41 0.83
N GLU A 56 2.97 -7.29 0.16
CA GLU A 56 4.34 -6.77 -0.02
C GLU A 56 4.94 -6.27 1.31
N ILE A 57 4.13 -5.71 2.21
CA ILE A 57 4.56 -5.34 3.58
C ILE A 57 4.82 -6.60 4.43
N GLU A 58 3.98 -7.63 4.32
CA GLU A 58 4.16 -8.91 5.01
C GLU A 58 5.44 -9.61 4.54
N GLN A 59 5.79 -9.55 3.25
CA GLN A 59 7.06 -10.07 2.73
C GLN A 59 8.30 -9.29 3.17
N LEU A 60 8.13 -8.01 3.55
CA LEU A 60 9.20 -7.13 4.03
C LEU A 60 9.31 -7.10 5.57
N THR A 61 8.50 -7.90 6.27
CA THR A 61 8.50 -8.03 7.74
C THR A 61 9.20 -9.33 8.14
#